data_AF-A0A2Z3JBN3-F1
#
_entry.id   AF-A0A2Z3JBN3-F1
#
_cell.length_a   1.000
_cell.length_b   1.000
_cell.length_c   1.000
_cell.angle_alpha   90.00
_cell.angle_beta   90.00
_cell.angle_gamma   90.00
#
_symmetry.space_group_name_H-M   'P 1'
#
loop_
_entity.id
_entity.type
_entity.pdbx_description
1 polymer ?
#
loop_
_entity_poly.entity_id
_entity_poly.type
_entity_poly.pdbx_seq_one_letter_code
_entity_poly.pdbx_strand_id
1 'polypeptide(L)'
;MPPSPLSAPRFWKVLLTLGLLSVAALLLTRRTSPKALVAGAVLEAPARRRRYAELRRGLNETGLRLEKRLAGADDTEANREVVRHIIGIERWGQARLEELLGADPVLGGHRPYRPADDLGLAQLRGLAALTRAQTGDLARRLEAQAPVGRAKHDGLGPLSARAWLRYLTLHAEIEGRRLK
;
A
#
# COMPACT_ATOMS: atom_id res chain seq x y z
N MET A 1 38.57 -31.20 63.71
CA MET A 1 37.65 -30.16 63.18
C MET A 1 38.29 -29.54 61.94
N PRO A 2 37.81 -29.85 60.72
CA PRO A 2 38.23 -29.14 59.51
C PRO A 2 37.38 -27.88 59.27
N PRO A 3 37.95 -26.80 58.69
CA PRO A 3 37.20 -25.58 58.36
C PRO A 3 36.30 -25.77 57.13
N SER A 4 35.13 -25.11 57.19
CA SER A 4 34.11 -25.06 56.14
C SER A 4 34.63 -24.46 54.83
N PRO A 5 34.21 -24.97 53.65
CA PRO A 5 34.51 -24.32 52.37
C PRO A 5 33.57 -23.12 52.13
N LEU A 6 34.18 -22.05 51.63
CA LEU A 6 33.54 -20.79 51.22
C LEU A 6 32.47 -21.02 50.15
N SER A 7 31.31 -20.39 50.33
CA SER A 7 30.24 -20.31 49.33
C SER A 7 30.68 -19.49 48.12
N ALA A 8 30.67 -20.09 46.94
CA ALA A 8 30.76 -19.39 45.66
C ALA A 8 29.39 -18.77 45.27
N PRO A 9 29.35 -17.57 44.67
CA PRO A 9 28.10 -16.90 44.38
C PRO A 9 27.35 -17.49 43.18
N ARG A 10 26.02 -17.58 43.35
CA ARG A 10 25.02 -18.09 42.40
C ARG A 10 24.81 -17.10 41.24
N PHE A 11 25.55 -17.24 40.12
CA PHE A 11 25.35 -16.36 38.95
C PHE A 11 25.13 -17.06 37.60
N TRP A 12 24.73 -18.34 37.56
CA TRP A 12 24.48 -19.03 36.29
C TRP A 12 23.04 -18.91 35.74
N LYS A 13 22.02 -18.56 36.53
CA LYS A 13 20.61 -18.72 36.12
C LYS A 13 19.98 -17.60 35.26
N VAL A 14 20.75 -16.70 34.63
CA VAL A 14 20.18 -15.62 33.78
C VAL A 14 20.48 -15.77 32.28
N LEU A 15 21.32 -16.72 31.86
CA LEU A 15 21.73 -16.84 30.46
C LEU A 15 20.88 -17.78 29.58
N LEU A 16 19.58 -17.91 29.83
CA LEU A 16 18.71 -18.79 29.01
C LEU A 16 17.34 -18.22 28.62
N THR A 17 17.07 -16.93 28.82
CA THR A 17 15.84 -16.27 28.33
C THR A 17 16.07 -15.14 27.33
N LEU A 18 17.31 -14.69 27.12
CA LEU A 18 17.64 -13.63 26.15
C LEU A 18 18.16 -14.15 24.78
N GLY A 19 18.46 -15.44 24.66
CA GLY A 19 18.92 -16.06 23.41
C GLY A 19 17.82 -16.42 22.42
N LEU A 20 16.62 -16.77 22.90
CA LEU A 20 15.52 -17.25 22.06
C LEU A 20 14.78 -16.12 21.32
N LEU A 21 14.65 -14.94 21.93
CA LEU A 21 13.98 -13.79 21.30
C LEU A 21 14.80 -13.22 20.14
N SER A 22 16.13 -13.17 20.27
CA SER A 22 17.03 -12.68 19.22
C SER A 22 17.06 -13.61 18.01
N VAL A 23 17.07 -14.93 18.22
CA VAL A 23 17.04 -15.91 17.12
C VAL A 23 15.68 -15.94 16.43
N ALA A 24 14.56 -15.86 17.17
CA ALA A 24 13.23 -15.78 16.57
C ALA A 24 13.05 -14.49 15.74
N ALA A 25 13.51 -13.33 16.25
CA ALA A 25 13.51 -12.07 15.51
C ALA A 25 14.41 -12.12 14.27
N LEU A 26 15.58 -12.76 14.35
CA LEU A 26 16.51 -12.91 13.22
C LEU A 26 16.03 -13.94 12.17
N LEU A 27 15.28 -14.96 12.58
CA LEU A 27 14.63 -15.92 11.68
C LEU A 27 13.38 -15.32 11.00
N LEU A 28 12.65 -14.42 11.68
CA LEU A 28 11.55 -13.65 11.10
C LEU A 28 12.03 -12.63 10.06
N THR A 29 13.18 -11.99 10.28
CA THR A 29 13.77 -11.04 9.31
C THR A 29 14.40 -11.73 8.10
N ARG A 30 14.92 -12.96 8.25
CA ARG A 30 15.46 -13.75 7.11
C ARG A 30 14.41 -14.14 6.07
N ARG A 31 13.12 -14.13 6.41
CA ARG A 31 12.01 -14.49 5.50
C ARG A 31 11.28 -13.30 4.89
N THR A 32 11.51 -12.07 5.35
CA THR A 32 10.73 -10.89 4.92
C THR A 32 11.63 -9.82 4.33
N SER A 33 11.35 -9.42 3.09
CA SER A 33 12.12 -8.36 2.43
C SER A 33 11.93 -7.02 3.15
N PRO A 34 12.93 -6.11 3.12
CA PRO A 34 12.79 -4.76 3.69
C PRO A 34 11.55 -4.01 3.15
N LYS A 35 11.19 -4.24 1.88
CA LYS A 35 9.99 -3.68 1.24
C LYS A 35 8.69 -4.22 1.85
N ALA A 36 8.66 -5.50 2.20
CA ALA A 36 7.50 -6.11 2.89
C ALA A 36 7.33 -5.55 4.31
N LEU A 37 8.42 -5.25 5.02
CA LEU A 37 8.38 -4.58 6.32
C LEU A 37 7.81 -3.16 6.20
N VAL A 38 8.26 -2.39 5.20
CA VAL A 38 7.70 -1.05 4.91
C VAL A 38 6.23 -1.14 4.52
N ALA A 39 5.84 -2.10 3.67
CA ALA A 39 4.43 -2.32 3.33
C ALA A 39 3.59 -2.64 4.58
N GLY A 40 4.11 -3.48 5.48
CA GLY A 40 3.48 -3.80 6.76
C GLY A 40 3.27 -2.58 7.66
N ALA A 41 4.29 -1.75 7.82
CA ALA A 41 4.26 -0.61 8.74
C ALA A 41 3.51 0.61 8.17
N VAL A 42 3.67 0.89 6.87
CA VAL A 42 3.14 2.11 6.23
C VAL A 42 1.75 1.88 5.66
N LEU A 43 1.43 0.68 5.17
CA LEU A 43 0.16 0.39 4.50
C LEU A 43 -0.76 -0.46 5.38
N GLU A 44 -0.33 -1.66 5.76
CA GLU A 44 -1.21 -2.62 6.44
C GLU A 44 -1.60 -2.17 7.85
N ALA A 45 -0.63 -1.83 8.71
CA ALA A 45 -0.92 -1.48 10.09
C ALA A 45 -1.84 -0.24 10.23
N PRO A 46 -1.63 0.87 9.48
CA PRO A 46 -2.52 2.02 9.55
C PRO A 46 -3.88 1.75 8.89
N ALA A 47 -3.93 0.96 7.82
CA ALA A 47 -5.19 0.69 7.12
C ALA A 47 -6.07 -0.32 7.86
N ARG A 48 -5.49 -1.31 8.57
CA ARG A 48 -6.23 -2.36 9.28
C ARG A 48 -7.23 -1.82 10.31
N ARG A 49 -6.92 -0.69 10.94
CA ARG A 49 -7.77 -0.05 11.95
C ARG A 49 -8.88 0.83 11.35
N ARG A 50 -8.89 1.03 10.03
CA ARG A 50 -9.82 1.92 9.34
C ARG A 50 -11.00 1.16 8.76
N ARG A 51 -12.16 1.80 8.77
CA ARG A 51 -13.32 1.32 8.02
C ARG A 51 -13.14 1.65 6.53
N TYR A 52 -13.76 0.86 5.66
CA TYR A 52 -13.76 1.13 4.22
C TYR A 52 -14.35 2.51 3.89
N ALA A 53 -15.41 2.93 4.58
CA ALA A 53 -15.94 4.29 4.48
C ALA A 53 -14.90 5.39 4.78
N GLU A 54 -14.01 5.19 5.75
CA GLU A 54 -12.96 6.16 6.08
C GLU A 54 -11.86 6.19 5.02
N LEU A 55 -11.46 5.02 4.51
CA LEU A 55 -10.49 4.90 3.42
C LEU A 55 -11.03 5.53 2.13
N ARG A 56 -12.31 5.30 1.81
CA ARG A 56 -13.02 5.93 0.69
C ARG A 56 -13.07 7.44 0.81
N ARG A 57 -13.34 7.97 2.01
CA ARG A 57 -13.29 9.42 2.25
C ARG A 57 -11.88 9.98 1.99
N GLY A 58 -10.83 9.32 2.50
CA GLY A 58 -9.45 9.72 2.23
C GLY A 58 -9.07 9.68 0.75
N LEU A 59 -9.55 8.67 0.01
CA LEU A 59 -9.42 8.60 -1.45
C LEU A 59 -10.10 9.79 -2.13
N ASN A 60 -11.31 10.14 -1.74
CA ASN A 60 -12.02 11.27 -2.34
C ASN A 60 -11.34 12.61 -2.04
N GLU A 61 -10.93 12.83 -0.79
CA GLU A 61 -10.24 14.06 -0.37
C GLU A 61 -8.90 14.24 -1.09
N THR A 62 -8.11 13.17 -1.24
CA THR A 62 -6.86 13.23 -2.01
C THR A 62 -7.12 13.38 -3.51
N GLY A 63 -8.22 12.82 -4.02
CA GLY A 63 -8.68 13.01 -5.39
C GLY A 63 -8.96 14.47 -5.71
N LEU A 64 -9.69 15.17 -4.82
CA LEU A 64 -9.94 16.61 -4.96
C LEU A 64 -8.64 17.45 -4.93
N ARG A 65 -7.68 17.08 -4.07
CA ARG A 65 -6.37 17.74 -4.06
C ARG A 65 -5.58 17.51 -5.34
N LEU A 66 -5.63 16.30 -5.91
CA LEU A 66 -5.01 16.00 -7.20
C LEU A 66 -5.69 16.79 -8.31
N GLU A 67 -7.03 16.82 -8.33
CA GLU A 67 -7.82 17.55 -9.31
C GLU A 67 -7.51 19.05 -9.31
N LYS A 68 -7.39 19.67 -8.13
CA LYS A 68 -6.92 21.05 -8.00
C LYS A 68 -5.51 21.27 -8.58
N ARG A 69 -4.58 20.34 -8.37
CA ARG A 69 -3.23 20.45 -8.95
C ARG A 69 -3.26 20.33 -10.47
N LEU A 70 -4.04 19.38 -10.99
CA LEU A 70 -4.22 19.19 -12.43
C LEU A 70 -4.86 20.40 -13.10
N ALA A 71 -5.79 21.07 -12.42
CA ALA A 71 -6.45 22.26 -12.94
C ALA A 71 -5.49 23.45 -13.11
N GLY A 72 -4.40 23.49 -12.34
CA GLY A 72 -3.40 24.56 -12.39
C GLY A 72 -2.09 24.18 -13.08
N ALA A 73 -1.98 22.97 -13.61
CA ALA A 73 -0.74 22.46 -14.21
C ALA A 73 -0.69 22.72 -15.72
N ASP A 74 0.51 22.99 -16.23
CA ASP A 74 0.72 23.20 -17.67
C ASP A 74 0.63 21.87 -18.45
N ASP A 75 0.13 21.90 -19.69
CA ASP A 75 0.07 20.71 -20.55
C ASP A 75 1.44 20.38 -21.16
N THR A 76 2.32 19.80 -20.33
CA THR A 76 3.65 19.33 -20.72
C THR A 76 3.72 17.81 -20.77
N GLU A 77 4.63 17.27 -21.57
CA GLU A 77 4.86 15.82 -21.65
C GLU A 77 5.18 15.21 -20.28
N ALA A 78 5.97 15.89 -19.46
CA ALA A 78 6.29 15.46 -18.11
C ALA A 78 5.04 15.36 -17.20
N ASN A 79 4.17 16.38 -17.25
CA ASN A 79 2.91 16.36 -16.49
C ASN A 79 2.00 15.25 -17.01
N ARG A 80 1.85 15.08 -18.33
CA ARG A 80 1.06 13.98 -18.93
C ARG A 80 1.53 12.61 -18.47
N GLU A 81 2.84 12.34 -18.47
CA GLU A 81 3.38 11.05 -18.01
C GLU A 81 3.13 10.80 -16.52
N VAL A 82 3.24 11.82 -15.66
CA VAL A 82 2.88 11.70 -14.23
C VAL A 82 1.43 11.27 -14.08
N VAL A 83 0.51 11.91 -14.81
CA VAL A 83 -0.94 11.60 -14.70
C VAL A 83 -1.26 10.23 -15.28
N ARG A 84 -0.69 9.88 -16.45
CA ARG A 84 -0.80 8.55 -17.04
C ARG A 84 -0.31 7.47 -16.08
N HIS A 85 0.80 7.73 -15.39
CA HIS A 85 1.33 6.82 -14.38
C HIS A 85 0.38 6.64 -13.19
N ILE A 86 -0.16 7.74 -12.64
CA ILE A 86 -1.13 7.70 -11.54
C ILE A 86 -2.37 6.89 -11.96
N ILE A 87 -2.96 7.18 -13.12
CA ILE A 87 -4.14 6.47 -13.63
C ILE A 87 -3.83 4.98 -13.82
N GLY A 88 -2.68 4.64 -14.40
CA GLY A 88 -2.30 3.24 -14.61
C GLY A 88 -2.13 2.45 -13.31
N ILE A 89 -1.50 3.05 -12.28
CA ILE A 89 -1.38 2.43 -10.97
C ILE A 89 -2.75 2.26 -10.31
N GLU A 90 -3.62 3.27 -10.42
CA GLU A 90 -4.94 3.21 -9.82
C GLU A 90 -5.81 2.12 -10.45
N ARG A 91 -5.89 2.07 -11.79
CA ARG A 91 -6.59 1.00 -12.52
C ARG A 91 -6.02 -0.39 -12.27
N TRP A 92 -4.71 -0.50 -12.15
CA TRP A 92 -4.09 -1.77 -11.75
C TRP A 92 -4.50 -2.18 -10.34
N GLY A 93 -4.50 -1.25 -9.38
CA GLY A 93 -5.02 -1.50 -8.04
C GLY A 93 -6.51 -1.85 -8.02
N GLN A 94 -7.31 -1.25 -8.90
CA GLN A 94 -8.73 -1.62 -9.06
C GLN A 94 -8.88 -3.08 -9.47
N ALA A 95 -8.11 -3.57 -10.45
CA ALA A 95 -8.12 -4.98 -10.82
C ALA A 95 -7.77 -5.89 -9.64
N ARG A 96 -6.76 -5.51 -8.82
CA ARG A 96 -6.39 -6.24 -7.59
C ARG A 96 -7.49 -6.24 -6.52
N LEU A 97 -8.28 -5.18 -6.45
CA LEU A 97 -9.43 -5.12 -5.55
C LEU A 97 -10.61 -5.96 -6.07
N GLU A 98 -10.82 -6.02 -7.38
CA GLU A 98 -11.81 -6.90 -8.02
C GLU A 98 -11.46 -8.38 -7.81
N GLU A 99 -10.18 -8.76 -7.86
CA GLU A 99 -9.73 -10.12 -7.51
C GLU A 99 -10.16 -10.52 -6.09
N LEU A 100 -10.06 -9.58 -5.15
CA LEU A 100 -10.53 -9.82 -3.78
C LEU A 100 -12.05 -9.93 -3.67
N LEU A 101 -12.79 -9.40 -4.65
CA LEU A 101 -14.24 -9.55 -4.79
C LEU A 101 -14.63 -10.79 -5.63
N GLY A 102 -13.66 -11.62 -6.01
CA GLY A 102 -13.88 -12.89 -6.72
C GLY A 102 -13.73 -12.83 -8.24
N ALA A 103 -13.24 -11.73 -8.82
CA ALA A 103 -12.87 -11.70 -10.23
C ALA A 103 -11.62 -12.55 -10.52
N ASP A 104 -11.46 -12.98 -11.76
CA ASP A 104 -10.30 -13.76 -12.18
C ASP A 104 -8.99 -12.96 -12.01
N PRO A 105 -7.92 -13.58 -11.48
CA PRO A 105 -6.62 -12.93 -11.34
C PRO A 105 -6.06 -12.42 -12.66
N VAL A 106 -5.74 -11.12 -12.72
CA VAL A 106 -5.06 -10.54 -13.87
C VAL A 106 -3.55 -10.55 -13.62
N LEU A 107 -2.80 -11.21 -14.48
CA LEU A 107 -1.34 -11.26 -14.38
C LEU A 107 -0.71 -9.97 -14.93
N GLY A 108 0.42 -9.56 -14.34
CA GLY A 108 1.23 -8.44 -14.82
C GLY A 108 1.15 -7.16 -13.98
N GLY A 109 2.00 -6.20 -14.38
CA GLY A 109 2.16 -4.90 -13.72
C GLY A 109 1.20 -3.84 -14.27
N HIS A 110 1.39 -2.60 -13.82
CA HIS A 110 0.48 -1.50 -14.12
C HIS A 110 0.60 -0.90 -15.54
N ARG A 111 1.65 -1.23 -16.31
CA ARG A 111 1.92 -0.56 -17.61
C ARG A 111 0.75 -0.70 -18.61
N PRO A 112 0.12 -1.88 -18.78
CA PRO A 112 -1.02 -2.04 -19.69
C PRO A 112 -2.26 -1.24 -19.30
N TYR A 113 -2.34 -0.76 -18.05
CA TYR A 113 -3.49 0.02 -17.55
C TYR A 113 -3.35 1.52 -17.81
N ARG A 114 -2.20 1.97 -18.33
CA ARG A 114 -1.98 3.39 -18.63
C ARG A 114 -2.89 3.82 -19.79
N PRO A 115 -3.38 5.08 -19.80
CA PRO A 115 -4.08 5.66 -20.95
C PRO A 115 -3.22 5.66 -22.23
N ALA A 116 -3.80 6.07 -23.36
CA ALA A 116 -3.07 6.31 -24.61
C ALA A 116 -2.15 7.54 -24.51
N ASP A 117 -1.00 7.51 -25.18
CA ASP A 117 0.11 8.49 -25.09
C ASP A 117 -0.16 9.79 -25.84
N ASP A 118 -1.12 9.78 -26.75
CA ASP A 118 -1.60 10.93 -27.51
C ASP A 118 -2.59 11.83 -26.75
N LEU A 119 -3.00 11.46 -25.54
CA LEU A 119 -3.96 12.24 -24.75
C LEU A 119 -3.36 13.49 -24.12
N GLY A 120 -4.01 14.63 -24.32
CA GLY A 120 -3.69 15.90 -23.65
C GLY A 120 -4.02 15.89 -22.15
N LEU A 121 -3.44 16.83 -21.39
CA LEU A 121 -3.61 16.88 -19.93
C LEU A 121 -5.08 17.07 -19.52
N ALA A 122 -5.86 17.82 -20.29
CA ALA A 122 -7.29 18.01 -20.04
C ALA A 122 -8.07 16.68 -20.10
N GLN A 123 -7.79 15.84 -21.10
CA GLN A 123 -8.39 14.51 -21.23
C GLN A 123 -7.95 13.59 -20.09
N LEU A 124 -6.65 13.63 -19.75
CA LEU A 124 -6.10 12.87 -18.63
C LEU A 124 -6.70 13.29 -17.28
N ARG A 125 -7.00 14.57 -17.06
CA ARG A 125 -7.72 15.05 -15.86
C ARG A 125 -9.11 14.41 -15.76
N GLY A 126 -9.86 14.38 -16.86
CA GLY A 126 -11.16 13.70 -16.91
C GLY A 126 -11.05 12.21 -16.58
N LEU A 127 -10.06 11.52 -17.16
CA LEU A 127 -9.80 10.11 -16.87
C LEU A 127 -9.36 9.85 -15.42
N ALA A 128 -8.57 10.76 -14.82
CA ALA A 128 -8.17 10.66 -13.42
C ALA A 128 -9.39 10.79 -12.49
N ALA A 129 -10.28 11.74 -12.75
CA ALA A 129 -11.51 11.91 -11.99
C ALA A 129 -12.43 10.68 -12.10
N LEU A 130 -12.64 10.16 -13.32
CA LEU A 130 -13.43 8.95 -13.56
C LEU A 130 -12.83 7.74 -12.84
N THR A 131 -11.51 7.54 -12.98
CA THR A 131 -10.79 6.43 -12.32
C THR A 131 -10.94 6.53 -10.80
N ARG A 132 -10.82 7.73 -10.22
CA ARG A 132 -11.01 7.93 -8.78
C ARG A 132 -12.43 7.63 -8.31
N ALA A 133 -13.44 8.03 -9.08
CA ALA A 133 -14.83 7.72 -8.77
C ALA A 133 -15.07 6.19 -8.75
N GLN A 134 -14.54 5.48 -9.74
CA GLN A 134 -14.60 4.01 -9.81
C GLN A 134 -13.92 3.34 -8.61
N THR A 135 -12.76 3.85 -8.17
CA THR A 135 -12.10 3.36 -6.95
C THR A 135 -12.96 3.59 -5.70
N GLY A 136 -13.65 4.73 -5.64
CA GLY A 136 -14.60 5.03 -4.56
C GLY A 136 -15.77 4.04 -4.51
N ASP A 137 -16.28 3.66 -5.68
CA ASP A 137 -17.36 2.66 -5.81
C ASP A 137 -16.89 1.25 -5.42
N LEU A 138 -15.66 0.88 -5.80
CA LEU A 138 -15.01 -0.34 -5.33
C LEU A 138 -14.87 -0.36 -3.81
N ALA A 139 -14.49 0.75 -3.18
CA ALA A 139 -14.42 0.83 -1.72
C ALA A 139 -15.78 0.60 -1.06
N ARG A 140 -16.91 1.00 -1.68
CA ARG A 140 -18.26 0.66 -1.19
C ARG A 140 -18.56 -0.83 -1.33
N ARG A 141 -18.21 -1.45 -2.46
CA ARG A 141 -18.40 -2.89 -2.69
C ARG A 141 -17.59 -3.74 -1.70
N LEU A 142 -16.34 -3.33 -1.45
CA LEU A 142 -15.48 -3.95 -0.44
C LEU A 142 -16.04 -3.80 0.98
N GLU A 143 -16.73 -2.69 1.30
CA GLU A 143 -17.42 -2.55 2.58
C GLU A 143 -18.57 -3.54 2.71
N ALA A 144 -19.38 -3.69 1.65
CA ALA A 144 -20.54 -4.56 1.66
C ALA A 144 -20.18 -6.06 1.73
N GLN A 145 -19.15 -6.49 0.99
CA GLN A 145 -18.75 -7.90 0.95
C GLN A 145 -17.71 -8.26 2.02
N ALA A 146 -16.97 -7.27 2.53
CA ALA A 146 -15.91 -7.45 3.52
C ALA A 146 -14.96 -8.62 3.22
N PRO A 147 -14.39 -8.72 1.99
CA PRO A 147 -13.62 -9.89 1.61
C PRO A 147 -12.39 -10.06 2.50
N VAL A 148 -12.07 -11.33 2.76
CA VAL A 148 -10.86 -11.75 3.46
C VAL A 148 -9.82 -12.18 2.42
N GLY A 149 -8.54 -11.91 2.70
CA GLY A 149 -7.45 -12.27 1.79
C GLY A 149 -6.57 -11.10 1.38
N ARG A 150 -5.67 -11.35 0.44
CA ARG A 150 -4.66 -10.40 -0.03
C ARG A 150 -4.39 -10.61 -1.51
N ALA A 151 -4.25 -9.51 -2.25
CA ALA A 151 -3.92 -9.52 -3.68
C ALA A 151 -2.48 -9.03 -3.90
N LYS A 152 -1.79 -9.60 -4.88
CA LYS A 152 -0.35 -9.38 -5.11
C LYS A 152 -0.03 -7.95 -5.55
N HIS A 153 0.91 -7.30 -4.86
CA HIS A 153 1.63 -6.13 -5.37
C HIS A 153 3.07 -6.52 -5.74
N ASP A 154 3.51 -6.26 -6.97
CA ASP A 154 4.78 -6.76 -7.51
C ASP A 154 6.03 -6.34 -6.70
N GLY A 155 6.02 -5.15 -6.10
CA GLY A 155 7.14 -4.65 -5.28
C GLY A 155 7.00 -4.77 -3.76
N LEU A 156 5.78 -5.02 -3.25
CA LEU A 156 5.44 -4.90 -1.82
C LEU A 156 4.92 -6.20 -1.23
N GLY A 157 4.75 -7.23 -2.05
CA GLY A 157 4.10 -8.48 -1.67
C GLY A 157 2.58 -8.36 -1.64
N PRO A 158 1.87 -9.39 -1.15
CA PRO A 158 0.42 -9.37 -1.08
C PRO A 158 -0.09 -8.30 -0.11
N LEU A 159 -1.10 -7.53 -0.51
CA LEU A 159 -1.74 -6.49 0.29
C LEU A 159 -3.22 -6.83 0.51
N SER A 160 -3.74 -6.55 1.71
CA SER A 160 -5.17 -6.57 1.98
C SER A 160 -5.92 -5.51 1.16
N ALA A 161 -7.24 -5.65 1.00
CA ALA A 161 -8.05 -4.64 0.32
C ALA A 161 -7.90 -3.23 0.95
N ARG A 162 -7.83 -3.16 2.29
CA ARG A 162 -7.61 -1.89 3.00
C ARG A 162 -6.24 -1.30 2.71
N ALA A 163 -5.20 -2.13 2.68
CA ALA A 163 -3.85 -1.69 2.33
C ALA A 163 -3.74 -1.24 0.88
N TRP A 164 -4.43 -1.88 -0.06
CA TRP A 164 -4.54 -1.43 -1.45
C TRP A 164 -5.18 -0.04 -1.56
N LEU A 165 -6.33 0.21 -0.93
CA LEU A 165 -6.97 1.54 -0.95
C LEU A 165 -6.05 2.62 -0.38
N ARG A 166 -5.33 2.30 0.70
CA ARG A 166 -4.33 3.21 1.28
C ARG A 166 -3.13 3.43 0.35
N TYR A 167 -2.63 2.39 -0.31
CA TYR A 167 -1.55 2.50 -1.28
C TYR A 167 -1.93 3.44 -2.42
N LEU A 168 -3.11 3.27 -3.02
CA LEU A 168 -3.61 4.13 -4.10
C LEU A 168 -3.73 5.60 -3.67
N THR A 169 -4.20 5.84 -2.44
CA THR A 169 -4.28 7.17 -1.83
C THR A 169 -2.89 7.83 -1.76
N LEU A 170 -1.92 7.15 -1.14
CA LEU A 170 -0.57 7.68 -0.92
C LEU A 170 0.21 7.84 -2.22
N HIS A 171 0.10 6.88 -3.14
CA HIS A 171 0.81 6.91 -4.41
C HIS A 171 0.42 8.14 -5.23
N ALA A 172 -0.88 8.36 -5.41
CA ALA A 172 -1.39 9.53 -6.14
C ALA A 172 -1.01 10.85 -5.45
N GLU A 173 -1.02 10.90 -4.11
CA GLU A 173 -0.64 12.10 -3.37
C GLU A 173 0.84 12.45 -3.48
N ILE A 174 1.72 11.45 -3.51
CA ILE A 174 3.17 11.65 -3.65
C ILE A 174 3.51 12.04 -5.09
N GLU A 175 3.02 11.29 -6.08
CA GLU A 175 3.29 11.53 -7.49
C GLU A 175 2.70 12.88 -7.95
N GLY A 176 1.48 13.22 -7.49
CA GLY A 176 0.81 14.46 -7.85
C GLY A 176 1.55 15.73 -7.38
N ARG A 177 2.51 15.64 -6.45
CA ARG A 177 3.38 16.77 -6.05
C ARG A 177 4.42 17.14 -7.11
N ARG A 178 4.61 16.29 -8.12
CA ARG A 178 5.54 16.54 -9.24
C ARG A 178 4.93 17.39 -10.35
N LEU A 179 3.60 17.57 -10.33
CA LEU A 179 2.90 18.43 -11.28
C LEU A 179 3.37 19.87 -11.10
N LYS A 180 3.66 20.51 -12.23
CA LYS A 180 4.08 21.91 -12.32
C LYS A 180 2.97 22.75 -12.93
#